data_AF-A0A7K5DRG1-F1
#
_entry.id   AF-A0A7K5DRG1-F1
#
_cell.length_a   1.000
_cell.length_b   1.000
_cell.length_c   1.000
_cell.angle_alpha   90.00
_cell.angle_beta   90.00
_cell.angle_gamma   90.00
#
_symmetry.space_group_name_H-M   'P 1'
#
loop_
_entity.id
_entity.type
_entity.pdbx_description
1 polymer ?
#
loop_
_entity_poly.entity_id
_entity_poly.type
_entity_poly.pdbx_seq_one_letter_code
_entity_poly.pdbx_strand_id
1 'polypeptide(L)'
;MAGWVRALLVPAALLVLAQLSWAPDPYGEECRSKMYPPSGPTFKGNIPTYVINLDLPPSKRWDNLMQDKKTELKTVVQNIKDIANTFFPSGKVVDIVDNKIAHLTATLPYPFNEELQGIANSSGIPLG
;
A
#
# COMPACT_ATOMS: atom_id res chain seq x y z
N MET A 1 38.35 19.12 -51.78
CA MET A 1 37.85 19.55 -50.45
C MET A 1 36.60 18.80 -49.97
N ALA A 2 35.74 18.25 -50.83
CA ALA A 2 34.53 17.53 -50.41
C ALA A 2 34.75 16.13 -49.76
N GLY A 3 35.87 15.46 -50.07
CA GLY A 3 36.15 14.10 -49.55
C GLY A 3 36.55 14.05 -48.08
N TRP A 4 37.24 15.08 -47.58
CA TRP A 4 37.72 15.15 -46.18
C TRP A 4 36.57 15.49 -45.22
N VAL A 5 35.61 16.31 -45.66
CA VAL A 5 34.41 16.65 -44.89
C VAL A 5 33.53 15.40 -44.70
N ARG A 6 33.37 14.56 -45.73
CA ARG A 6 32.63 13.29 -45.63
C ARG A 6 33.35 12.25 -44.76
N ALA A 7 34.67 12.20 -44.79
CA ALA A 7 35.48 11.26 -44.00
C ALA A 7 35.41 11.51 -42.48
N LEU A 8 35.18 12.77 -42.07
CA LEU A 8 35.01 13.14 -40.65
C LEU A 8 33.56 13.08 -40.16
N LEU A 9 32.58 13.25 -41.05
CA LEU A 9 31.15 13.22 -40.73
C LEU A 9 30.66 11.84 -40.28
N VAL A 10 31.14 10.76 -40.91
CA VAL A 10 30.73 9.38 -40.60
C VAL A 10 31.18 8.93 -39.20
N PRO A 11 32.47 9.06 -38.78
CA PRO A 11 32.89 8.71 -37.43
C PRO A 11 32.26 9.62 -36.36
N ALA A 12 32.03 10.90 -36.66
CA ALA A 12 31.32 11.80 -35.74
C ALA A 12 29.85 11.38 -35.51
N ALA A 13 29.13 10.99 -36.57
CA ALA A 13 27.76 10.49 -36.47
C ALA A 13 27.67 9.15 -35.71
N LEU A 14 28.64 8.25 -35.91
CA LEU A 14 28.75 7.00 -35.15
C LEU A 14 29.04 7.24 -33.67
N LEU A 15 29.86 8.25 -33.33
CA LEU A 15 30.14 8.62 -31.94
C LEU A 15 28.89 9.15 -31.22
N VAL A 16 28.09 9.98 -31.89
CA VAL A 16 26.83 10.53 -31.35
C VAL A 16 25.76 9.44 -31.17
N LEU A 17 25.65 8.51 -32.13
CA LEU A 17 24.73 7.36 -32.04
C LEU A 17 25.14 6.38 -30.92
N ALA A 18 26.45 6.16 -30.72
CA ALA A 18 26.95 5.35 -29.62
C ALA A 18 26.61 5.99 -28.24
N GLN A 19 26.72 7.31 -28.12
CA GLN A 19 26.35 8.04 -26.89
C GLN A 19 24.85 7.93 -26.55
N LEU A 20 23.97 7.90 -27.56
CA LEU A 20 22.53 7.68 -27.37
C LEU A 20 22.19 6.25 -26.91
N SER A 21 22.95 5.25 -27.34
CA SER A 21 22.75 3.85 -26.94
C SER A 21 23.21 3.51 -25.52
N TRP A 22 23.99 4.42 -24.90
CA TRP A 22 24.55 4.27 -23.54
C TRP A 22 24.00 5.33 -22.57
N ALA A 23 22.94 6.06 -22.97
CA ALA A 23 22.29 6.99 -22.06
C ALA A 23 21.79 6.20 -20.83
N PRO A 24 22.29 6.49 -19.62
CA PRO A 24 21.80 5.83 -18.42
C PRO A 24 20.30 6.11 -18.27
N ASP A 25 19.53 5.10 -17.84
CA ASP A 25 18.11 5.25 -17.59
C ASP A 25 17.89 6.41 -16.60
N PRO A 26 17.11 7.46 -16.95
CA PRO A 26 16.89 8.59 -16.06
C PRO A 26 16.17 8.21 -14.75
N TYR A 27 15.56 7.03 -14.69
CA TYR A 27 14.95 6.46 -13.49
C TYR A 27 15.76 5.30 -12.89
N GLY A 28 16.83 4.87 -13.56
CA GLY A 28 17.74 3.85 -13.07
C GLY A 28 18.57 4.35 -11.90
N GLU A 29 18.77 3.50 -10.90
CA GLU A 29 19.74 3.75 -9.84
C GLU A 29 20.84 2.70 -9.85
N GLU A 30 22.05 3.13 -9.47
CA GLU A 30 23.14 2.20 -9.20
C GLU A 30 22.76 1.25 -8.06
N CYS A 31 23.18 -0.03 -8.17
CA CYS A 31 22.88 -1.03 -7.17
C CYS A 31 23.37 -0.62 -5.78
N ARG A 32 22.44 -0.55 -4.83
CA ARG A 32 22.75 -0.21 -3.44
C ARG A 32 23.43 -1.39 -2.74
N SER A 33 24.53 -1.12 -2.05
CA SER A 33 25.22 -2.11 -1.22
C SER A 33 25.08 -1.77 0.26
N LYS A 34 25.30 -2.77 1.13
CA LYS A 34 25.28 -2.63 2.61
C LYS A 34 23.96 -2.10 3.18
N MET A 35 22.84 -2.41 2.54
CA MET A 35 21.50 -2.02 3.00
C MET A 35 20.93 -2.96 4.09
N TYR A 36 21.73 -3.93 4.55
CA TYR A 36 21.36 -4.87 5.61
C TYR A 36 22.43 -4.91 6.71
N PRO A 37 22.06 -4.83 8.01
CA PRO A 37 20.69 -4.66 8.52
C PRO A 37 20.05 -3.32 8.12
N PRO A 38 18.71 -3.25 7.94
CA PRO A 38 18.03 -2.04 7.47
C PRO A 38 18.32 -0.85 8.39
N SER A 39 18.74 0.26 7.79
CA SER A 39 19.06 1.50 8.49
C SER A 39 18.95 2.70 7.57
N GLY A 40 19.03 3.92 8.14
CA GLY A 40 19.01 5.15 7.37
C GLY A 40 17.61 5.57 6.90
N PRO A 41 17.52 6.48 5.91
CA PRO A 41 16.27 7.16 5.54
C PRO A 41 15.22 6.26 4.89
N THR A 42 15.61 5.09 4.39
CA THR A 42 14.69 4.10 3.81
C THR A 42 14.12 3.14 4.84
N PHE A 43 14.68 3.12 6.06
CA PHE A 43 14.20 2.28 7.15
C PHE A 43 13.21 3.05 8.03
N LYS A 44 11.92 2.76 7.87
CA LYS A 44 10.84 3.40 8.64
C LYS A 44 10.68 2.88 10.07
N GLY A 45 11.36 1.79 10.43
CA GLY A 45 11.31 1.19 11.75
C GLY A 45 10.97 -0.31 11.71
N ASN A 46 11.03 -0.92 12.89
CA ASN A 46 10.69 -2.33 13.08
C ASN A 46 9.17 -2.54 13.08
N ILE A 47 8.75 -3.74 12.68
CA ILE A 47 7.34 -4.15 12.72
C ILE A 47 7.08 -4.85 14.05
N PRO A 48 6.11 -4.41 14.86
CA PRO A 48 5.75 -5.08 16.10
C PRO A 48 5.17 -6.47 15.83
N THR A 49 5.45 -7.41 16.72
CA THR A 49 4.87 -8.77 16.69
C THR A 49 3.73 -8.87 17.69
N TYR A 50 2.61 -9.45 17.27
CA TYR A 50 1.44 -9.69 18.11
C TYR A 50 1.16 -11.19 18.19
N VAL A 51 0.70 -11.64 19.36
CA VAL A 51 0.26 -13.02 19.57
C VAL A 51 -1.27 -13.06 19.49
N ILE A 52 -1.79 -13.81 18.53
CA ILE A 52 -3.23 -14.06 18.40
C ILE A 52 -3.54 -15.41 19.04
N ASN A 53 -4.22 -15.39 20.18
CA ASN A 53 -4.56 -16.61 20.90
C ASN A 53 -5.82 -17.26 20.31
N LEU A 54 -5.65 -18.39 19.61
CA LEU A 54 -6.76 -19.11 18.97
C LEU A 54 -7.69 -19.83 19.95
N ASP A 55 -7.25 -20.04 21.20
CA ASP A 55 -8.07 -20.63 22.27
C ASP A 55 -9.15 -19.65 22.77
N LEU A 56 -8.99 -18.34 22.49
CA LEU A 56 -10.03 -17.36 22.77
C LEU A 56 -11.19 -17.48 21.77
N PRO A 57 -12.41 -17.07 22.19
CA PRO A 57 -13.51 -16.86 21.26
C PRO A 57 -13.07 -15.95 20.09
N PRO A 58 -13.46 -16.24 18.84
CA PRO A 58 -13.02 -15.47 17.67
C PRO A 58 -13.20 -13.96 17.80
N SER A 59 -14.34 -13.53 18.36
CA SER A 59 -14.67 -12.13 18.61
C SER A 59 -13.72 -11.39 19.56
N LYS A 60 -12.80 -12.10 20.23
CA LYS A 60 -11.82 -11.56 21.19
C LYS A 60 -10.36 -11.68 20.75
N ARG A 61 -10.09 -12.44 19.70
CA ARG A 61 -8.71 -12.76 19.26
C ARG A 61 -7.92 -11.52 18.86
N TRP A 62 -8.61 -10.51 18.34
CA TRP A 62 -8.01 -9.29 17.80
C TRP A 62 -8.04 -8.10 18.76
N ASP A 63 -8.58 -8.24 19.98
CA ASP A 63 -8.81 -7.12 20.91
C ASP A 63 -7.51 -6.37 21.25
N ASN A 64 -6.42 -7.10 21.53
CA ASN A 64 -5.13 -6.51 21.86
C ASN A 64 -4.55 -5.70 20.68
N LEU A 65 -4.57 -6.27 19.47
CA LEU A 65 -4.11 -5.57 18.27
C LEU A 65 -4.97 -4.33 17.98
N MET A 66 -6.30 -4.45 18.13
CA MET A 66 -7.21 -3.33 17.91
C MET A 66 -7.08 -2.23 18.95
N GLN A 67 -6.74 -2.56 20.20
CA GLN A 67 -6.45 -1.55 21.22
C GLN A 67 -5.30 -0.62 20.79
N ASP A 68 -4.26 -1.19 20.19
CA ASP A 68 -3.08 -0.46 19.72
C ASP A 68 -3.29 0.23 18.37
N LYS A 69 -4.06 -0.40 17.45
CA LYS A 69 -4.15 0.02 16.03
C LYS A 69 -5.47 0.65 15.60
N LYS A 70 -6.44 0.78 16.51
CA LYS A 70 -7.75 1.38 16.18
C LYS A 70 -7.65 2.78 15.60
N THR A 71 -6.68 3.59 16.02
CA THR A 71 -6.56 4.97 15.54
C THR A 71 -6.11 4.99 14.09
N GLU A 72 -5.05 4.26 13.75
CA GLU A 72 -4.57 4.14 12.37
C GLU A 72 -5.63 3.48 11.47
N LEU A 73 -6.34 2.47 11.97
CA LEU A 73 -7.43 1.83 11.24
C LEU A 73 -8.56 2.83 10.93
N LYS A 74 -8.99 3.62 11.92
CA LYS A 74 -9.99 4.67 11.72
C LYS A 74 -9.54 5.70 10.68
N THR A 75 -8.27 6.11 10.71
CA THR A 75 -7.73 7.04 9.73
C THR A 75 -7.80 6.47 8.31
N VAL A 76 -7.42 5.20 8.12
CA VAL A 76 -7.50 4.56 6.80
C VAL A 76 -8.95 4.47 6.31
N VAL A 77 -9.86 4.02 7.17
CA VAL A 77 -11.29 3.91 6.83
C VAL A 77 -11.86 5.29 6.47
N GLN A 78 -11.54 6.33 7.24
CA GLN A 78 -12.00 7.69 6.95
C GLN A 78 -11.46 8.20 5.61
N ASN A 79 -10.17 8.00 5.33
CA ASN A 79 -9.57 8.40 4.06
C ASN A 79 -10.26 7.71 2.86
N ILE A 80 -10.62 6.43 3.00
CA ILE A 80 -11.36 5.70 1.96
C ILE A 80 -12.76 6.30 1.78
N LYS A 81 -13.46 6.63 2.87
CA LYS A 81 -14.77 7.31 2.82
C LYS A 81 -14.69 8.66 2.15
N ASP A 82 -13.66 9.44 2.43
CA ASP A 82 -13.45 10.76 1.84
C ASP A 82 -13.17 10.67 0.33
N ILE A 83 -12.36 9.69 -0.10
CA ILE A 83 -12.16 9.39 -1.52
C ILE A 83 -13.49 9.00 -2.17
N ALA A 84 -14.26 8.09 -1.57
CA ALA A 84 -15.55 7.67 -2.10
C ALA A 84 -16.53 8.85 -2.22
N ASN A 85 -16.58 9.72 -1.22
CA ASN A 85 -17.42 10.92 -1.22
C ASN A 85 -16.97 11.96 -2.25
N THR A 86 -15.69 11.98 -2.63
CA THR A 86 -15.19 12.84 -3.72
C THR A 86 -15.84 12.47 -5.06
N PHE A 87 -16.05 11.17 -5.32
CA PHE A 87 -16.70 10.69 -6.54
C PHE A 87 -18.23 10.59 -6.41
N PHE A 88 -18.73 10.30 -5.21
CA PHE A 88 -20.15 10.13 -4.91
C PHE A 88 -20.58 11.03 -3.73
N PRO A 89 -20.74 12.34 -3.94
CA PRO A 89 -20.91 13.32 -2.86
C PRO A 89 -22.17 13.14 -2.01
N SER A 90 -23.14 12.36 -2.49
CA SER A 90 -24.37 12.06 -1.76
C SER A 90 -24.17 11.25 -0.46
N GLY A 91 -22.98 10.68 -0.24
CA GLY A 91 -22.69 9.81 0.91
C GLY A 91 -23.38 8.44 0.88
N LYS A 92 -24.29 8.21 -0.08
CA LYS A 92 -25.09 6.97 -0.18
C LYS A 92 -24.25 5.71 -0.35
N VAL A 93 -23.10 5.80 -1.03
CA VAL A 93 -22.21 4.64 -1.20
C VAL A 93 -21.64 4.22 0.16
N VAL A 94 -21.13 5.18 0.93
CA VAL A 94 -20.61 4.93 2.28
C VAL A 94 -21.72 4.40 3.20
N ASP A 95 -22.91 4.98 3.14
CA ASP A 95 -24.07 4.51 3.92
C ASP A 95 -24.48 3.06 3.59
N ILE A 96 -24.51 2.71 2.30
CA ILE A 96 -24.78 1.33 1.86
C ILE A 96 -23.72 0.38 2.38
N VAL A 97 -22.44 0.76 2.33
CA VAL A 97 -21.35 -0.08 2.85
C VAL A 97 -21.52 -0.27 4.36
N ASP A 98 -21.52 0.82 5.12
CA ASP A 98 -21.57 0.82 6.58
C ASP A 98 -22.79 0.07 7.14
N ASN A 99 -23.97 0.28 6.54
CA ASN A 99 -25.24 -0.19 7.11
C ASN A 99 -25.86 -1.37 6.37
N LYS A 100 -25.63 -1.48 5.05
CA LYS A 100 -26.26 -2.50 4.21
C LYS A 100 -25.32 -3.57 3.74
N ILE A 101 -24.00 -3.44 3.74
CA ILE A 101 -23.12 -4.56 3.36
C ILE A 101 -22.73 -5.39 4.59
N ALA A 102 -22.79 -4.80 5.79
CA ALA A 102 -22.51 -5.47 7.06
C ALA A 102 -23.25 -6.82 7.25
N HIS A 103 -24.48 -6.98 6.74
CA HIS A 103 -25.22 -8.25 6.86
C HIS A 103 -24.58 -9.42 6.09
N LEU A 104 -23.77 -9.15 5.05
CA LEU A 104 -23.04 -10.18 4.33
C LEU A 104 -21.98 -10.84 5.21
N THR A 105 -21.50 -10.17 6.26
CA THR A 105 -20.55 -10.77 7.20
C THR A 105 -21.15 -11.97 7.94
N ALA A 106 -22.48 -12.01 8.11
CA ALA A 106 -23.17 -13.17 8.68
C ALA A 106 -23.15 -14.40 7.77
N THR A 107 -22.85 -14.23 6.47
CA THR A 107 -22.74 -15.35 5.51
C THR A 107 -21.35 -15.97 5.48
N LEU A 108 -20.36 -15.32 6.12
CA LEU A 108 -19.00 -15.83 6.18
C LEU A 108 -18.95 -17.04 7.13
N PRO A 109 -18.19 -18.09 6.79
CA PRO A 109 -18.07 -19.25 7.66
C PRO A 109 -17.35 -18.87 8.95
N TYR A 110 -17.62 -19.65 9.99
CA TYR A 110 -16.83 -19.61 11.21
C TYR A 110 -15.35 -19.82 10.88
N PRO A 111 -14.41 -19.06 11.50
CA PRO A 111 -14.61 -18.05 12.56
C PRO A 111 -14.77 -16.61 12.07
N PHE A 112 -14.70 -16.37 10.76
CA PHE A 112 -14.44 -15.03 10.19
C PHE A 112 -15.55 -14.01 10.46
N ASN A 113 -16.80 -14.47 10.48
CA ASN A 113 -17.96 -13.65 10.83
C ASN A 113 -17.79 -13.01 12.23
N GLU A 114 -17.37 -13.79 13.22
CA GLU A 114 -17.20 -13.34 14.60
C GLU A 114 -15.91 -12.52 14.78
N GLU A 115 -14.83 -12.86 14.08
CA GLU A 115 -13.58 -12.07 14.14
C GLU A 115 -13.78 -10.66 13.60
N LEU A 116 -14.48 -10.50 12.48
CA LEU A 116 -14.80 -9.20 11.90
C LEU A 116 -15.72 -8.38 12.81
N GLN A 117 -16.73 -9.02 13.43
CA GLN A 117 -17.56 -8.37 14.44
C GLN A 117 -16.74 -7.92 15.65
N GLY A 118 -15.81 -8.74 16.12
CA GLY A 118 -14.88 -8.39 17.19
C GLY A 118 -14.05 -7.16 16.86
N ILE A 119 -13.46 -7.12 15.66
CA ILE A 119 -12.68 -5.99 15.16
C ILE A 119 -13.52 -4.71 15.08
N ALA A 120 -14.72 -4.79 14.51
CA ALA A 120 -15.63 -3.66 14.40
C ALA A 120 -15.98 -3.09 15.79
N ASN A 121 -16.32 -3.97 16.74
CA ASN A 121 -16.66 -3.59 18.11
C ASN A 121 -15.47 -2.97 18.86
N SER A 122 -14.29 -3.58 18.79
CA SER A 122 -13.11 -3.16 19.55
C SER A 122 -12.45 -1.90 18.97
N SER A 123 -12.53 -1.70 17.65
CA SER A 123 -12.05 -0.47 17.00
C SER A 123 -13.09 0.64 17.01
N GLY A 124 -14.39 0.32 17.00
CA GLY A 124 -15.49 1.29 16.89
C GLY A 124 -15.68 1.82 15.46
N ILE A 125 -15.33 1.03 14.45
CA ILE A 125 -15.68 1.28 13.05
C ILE A 125 -16.95 0.48 12.69
N PRO A 126 -17.74 0.93 11.70
CA PRO A 126 -18.83 0.12 11.16
C PRO A 126 -18.31 -1.22 10.64
N LEU A 127 -19.13 -2.27 10.74
CA LEU A 127 -18.77 -3.63 10.33
C LEU A 127 -18.66 -3.80 8.81
N GLY A 128 -19.40 -2.97 8.06
CA GLY A 128 -19.46 -3.01 6.60
C GLY A 128 -18.27 -2.36 5.91
#